data_AF-A0A923WY11-F1
#
_entry.id   AF-A0A923WY11-F1
#
_cell.length_a   1.000
_cell.length_b   1.000
_cell.length_c   1.000
_cell.angle_alpha   90.00
_cell.angle_beta   90.00
_cell.angle_gamma   90.00
#
_symmetry.space_group_name_H-M   'P 1'
#
loop_
_entity.id
_entity.type
_entity.pdbx_description
1 polymer ?
#
loop_
_entity_poly.entity_id
_entity_poly.type
_entity_poly.pdbx_seq_one_letter_code
_entity_poly.pdbx_strand_id
1 'polypeptide(L)'
;MDRVKKILIQFALPIIGAGVILYFFLTPVITSSLFPEYQVKRSYVDIKACSDTTIQQASSFFLPQTCESLAGSASLGCVSMAAGYIAPISSTTDQQIVCPTLEPARIEGQTPNPALPVFRVQEYVYQLGVTIICTIIVGGMYVTTRFIISRFIRRKYSQSEVLDQQTDL
;
A
#
# COMPACT_ATOMS: atom_id res chain seq x y z
N MET A 1 -29.65 -27.55 -2.53
CA MET A 1 -29.00 -26.23 -2.59
C MET A 1 -28.44 -25.77 -1.24
N ASP A 2 -29.00 -26.20 -0.11
CA ASP A 2 -28.59 -25.71 1.23
C ASP A 2 -27.20 -26.17 1.70
N ARG A 3 -26.72 -27.35 1.30
CA ARG A 3 -25.35 -27.79 1.65
C ARG A 3 -24.26 -26.91 1.04
N VAL A 4 -24.44 -26.46 -0.20
CA VAL A 4 -23.45 -25.60 -0.88
C VAL A 4 -23.38 -24.24 -0.20
N LYS A 5 -24.53 -23.64 0.16
CA LYS A 5 -24.57 -22.38 0.92
C LYS A 5 -23.89 -22.51 2.28
N LYS A 6 -24.15 -23.59 3.01
CA LYS A 6 -23.57 -23.82 4.35
C LYS A 6 -22.04 -23.95 4.29
N ILE A 7 -21.53 -24.69 3.30
CA ILE A 7 -20.10 -24.83 3.03
C ILE A 7 -19.51 -23.45 2.67
N LEU A 8 -20.13 -22.74 1.74
CA LEU A 8 -19.62 -21.46 1.26
C LEU A 8 -19.53 -20.41 2.38
N ILE A 9 -20.55 -20.33 3.26
CA ILE A 9 -20.53 -19.46 4.44
C ILE A 9 -19.43 -19.84 5.43
N GLN A 10 -19.21 -21.14 5.66
CA GLN A 10 -18.20 -21.63 6.60
C GLN A 10 -16.76 -21.31 6.15
N PHE A 11 -16.52 -21.18 4.85
CA PHE A 11 -15.23 -20.77 4.30
C PHE A 11 -15.11 -19.25 4.10
N ALA A 12 -16.19 -18.57 3.73
CA ALA A 12 -16.17 -17.13 3.46
C ALA A 12 -15.95 -16.30 4.73
N LEU A 13 -16.63 -16.62 5.84
CA LEU A 13 -16.52 -15.85 7.09
C LEU A 13 -15.08 -15.75 7.63
N PRO A 14 -14.31 -16.84 7.78
CA PRO A 14 -12.94 -16.75 8.29
C PRO A 14 -11.99 -16.06 7.30
N ILE A 15 -12.21 -16.19 6.00
CA ILE A 15 -11.40 -15.49 4.98
C ILE A 15 -11.64 -13.99 5.06
N ILE A 16 -12.91 -13.56 5.16
CA ILE A 16 -13.27 -12.15 5.32
C ILE A 16 -12.71 -11.61 6.64
N GLY A 17 -12.87 -12.34 7.74
CA GLY A 17 -12.32 -11.95 9.05
C GLY A 17 -10.79 -11.81 9.03
N ALA A 18 -10.08 -12.74 8.40
CA ALA A 18 -8.64 -12.65 8.22
C ALA A 18 -8.25 -11.47 7.31
N GLY A 19 -8.98 -11.23 6.23
CA GLY A 19 -8.76 -10.08 5.35
C GLY A 19 -8.87 -8.74 6.08
N VAL A 20 -9.87 -8.59 6.96
CA VAL A 20 -10.03 -7.40 7.80
C VAL A 20 -8.85 -7.22 8.75
N ILE A 21 -8.42 -8.27 9.44
CA ILE A 21 -7.27 -8.20 10.36
C ILE A 21 -5.99 -7.85 9.59
N LEU A 22 -5.76 -8.47 8.43
CA LEU A 22 -4.60 -8.20 7.59
C LEU A 22 -4.61 -6.74 7.11
N TYR A 23 -5.76 -6.24 6.65
CA TYR A 23 -5.91 -4.86 6.19
C TYR A 23 -5.59 -3.83 7.28
N PHE A 24 -6.08 -4.03 8.50
CA PHE A 24 -5.92 -3.03 9.58
C PHE A 24 -4.57 -3.11 10.29
N PHE A 25 -3.95 -4.29 10.39
CA PHE A 25 -2.74 -4.47 11.20
C PHE A 25 -1.49 -4.78 10.39
N LEU A 26 -1.59 -5.65 9.38
CA LEU A 26 -0.41 -6.12 8.65
C LEU A 26 -0.07 -5.20 7.48
N THR A 27 -1.08 -4.79 6.72
CA THR A 27 -0.91 -3.92 5.55
C THR A 27 -0.22 -2.61 5.90
N PRO A 28 -0.59 -1.85 6.96
CA PRO A 28 0.06 -0.57 7.27
C PRO A 28 1.55 -0.74 7.56
N VAL A 29 1.91 -1.79 8.29
CA VAL A 29 3.30 -2.13 8.63
C VAL A 29 4.08 -2.46 7.36
N ILE A 30 3.55 -3.33 6.51
CA ILE A 30 4.20 -3.72 5.26
C ILE A 30 4.35 -2.52 4.32
N THR A 31 3.28 -1.72 4.13
CA THR A 31 3.35 -0.54 3.26
C THR A 31 4.35 0.48 3.78
N SER A 32 4.46 0.66 5.10
CA SER A 32 5.46 1.57 5.65
C SER A 32 6.90 1.11 5.47
N SER A 33 7.12 -0.22 5.43
CA SER A 33 8.46 -0.78 5.20
C SER A 33 8.84 -0.79 3.73
N LEU A 34 7.88 -0.96 2.83
CA LEU A 34 8.12 -1.02 1.38
C LEU A 34 8.17 0.36 0.73
N PHE A 35 7.45 1.34 1.29
CA PHE A 35 7.27 2.67 0.72
C PHE A 35 7.53 3.74 1.80
N PRO A 36 8.81 4.02 2.11
CA PRO A 36 9.19 4.98 3.15
C PRO A 36 8.68 6.40 2.88
N GLU A 37 8.43 6.77 1.62
CA GLU A 37 7.91 8.06 1.22
C GLU A 37 6.56 8.41 1.86
N TYR A 38 5.71 7.41 2.16
CA TYR A 38 4.44 7.66 2.85
C TYR A 38 4.60 7.89 4.34
N GLN A 39 5.62 7.28 4.96
CA GLN A 39 5.97 7.56 6.35
C GLN A 39 6.49 8.99 6.49
N VAL A 40 7.40 9.38 5.60
CA VAL A 40 7.91 10.75 5.54
C VAL A 40 6.76 11.73 5.31
N LYS A 41 5.89 11.48 4.33
CA LYS A 41 4.71 12.33 4.05
C LYS A 41 3.85 12.59 5.30
N ARG A 42 3.63 11.59 6.16
CA ARG A 42 2.81 11.74 7.38
C ARG A 42 3.45 12.65 8.44
N SER A 43 4.77 12.84 8.39
CA SER A 43 5.49 13.73 9.30
C SER A 43 5.35 15.21 8.90
N TYR A 44 4.89 15.51 7.69
CA TYR A 44 4.74 16.87 7.17
C TYR A 44 3.25 17.22 6.99
N VAL A 45 2.93 18.48 7.25
CA VAL A 45 1.58 19.05 7.05
C VAL A 45 1.29 19.21 5.55
N ASP A 46 2.31 19.58 4.77
CA ASP A 46 2.15 19.87 3.35
C ASP A 46 3.44 19.63 2.57
N ILE A 47 3.32 19.40 1.26
CA ILE A 47 4.44 19.31 0.33
C ILE A 47 4.26 20.39 -0.71
N LYS A 48 5.27 21.23 -0.90
CA LYS A 48 5.18 22.42 -1.75
C LYS A 48 6.28 22.43 -2.81
N ALA A 49 5.93 22.97 -3.97
CA ALA A 49 6.91 23.32 -4.97
C ALA A 49 7.71 24.55 -4.52
N CYS A 50 9.03 24.50 -4.66
CA CYS A 50 9.92 25.61 -4.35
C CYS A 50 11.01 25.77 -5.42
N SER A 51 11.80 26.84 -5.35
CA SER A 51 12.97 27.05 -6.23
C SER A 51 14.23 27.29 -5.42
N ASP A 52 15.36 26.76 -5.91
CA ASP A 52 16.70 27.04 -5.36
C ASP A 52 17.30 28.36 -5.91
N THR A 53 16.71 28.92 -6.96
CA THR A 53 17.13 30.19 -7.55
C THR A 53 16.21 31.35 -7.15
N THR A 54 16.77 32.56 -7.07
CA THR A 54 16.02 33.81 -6.83
C THR A 54 14.95 33.98 -7.91
N ILE A 55 13.70 34.11 -7.48
CA ILE A 55 12.57 33.89 -8.36
C ILE A 55 12.26 35.18 -9.12
N GLN A 56 12.54 35.19 -10.43
CA GLN A 56 12.42 36.38 -11.28
C GLN A 56 11.01 36.65 -11.83
N GLN A 57 10.07 35.70 -11.74
CA GLN A 57 8.69 35.91 -12.22
C GLN A 57 7.68 35.29 -11.26
N ALA A 58 6.94 36.16 -10.58
CA ALA A 58 5.69 35.81 -9.92
C ALA A 58 4.64 35.52 -10.99
N SER A 59 4.17 34.28 -11.08
CA SER A 59 2.92 34.00 -11.79
C SER A 59 1.77 34.45 -10.89
N SER A 60 0.68 34.97 -11.46
CA SER A 60 -0.48 35.48 -10.73
C SER A 60 -1.19 34.45 -9.83
N PHE A 61 -0.77 33.18 -9.89
CA PHE A 61 -1.33 32.06 -9.14
C PHE A 61 -0.42 31.50 -8.05
N PHE A 62 0.87 31.85 -8.01
CA PHE A 62 1.83 31.32 -7.03
C PHE A 62 2.71 32.42 -6.48
N LEU A 63 2.73 32.57 -5.15
CA LEU A 63 3.84 33.27 -4.51
C LEU A 63 5.09 32.42 -4.67
N PRO A 64 6.12 32.93 -5.34
CA PRO A 64 7.35 32.19 -5.49
C PRO A 64 8.06 32.05 -4.13
N GLN A 65 8.19 30.81 -3.62
CA GLN A 65 8.89 30.50 -2.36
C GLN A 65 10.23 29.81 -2.62
N THR A 66 11.28 30.25 -1.94
CA THR A 66 12.59 29.60 -1.98
C THR A 66 12.59 28.36 -1.10
N CYS A 67 13.31 27.31 -1.47
CA CYS A 67 13.35 26.08 -0.66
C CYS A 67 13.93 26.32 0.75
N GLU A 68 14.82 27.30 0.88
CA GLU A 68 15.35 27.76 2.17
C GLU A 68 14.27 28.35 3.08
N SER A 69 13.28 29.06 2.53
CA SER A 69 12.17 29.61 3.34
C SER A 69 11.24 28.54 3.92
N LEU A 70 11.30 27.31 3.41
CA LEU A 70 10.57 26.16 3.94
C LEU A 70 11.39 25.37 4.95
N ALA A 71 12.69 25.64 5.10
CA ALA A 71 13.54 24.98 6.06
C ALA A 71 13.06 25.27 7.49
N GLY A 72 12.67 24.23 8.23
CA GLY A 72 12.12 24.35 9.59
C GLY A 72 10.61 24.59 9.66
N SER A 73 9.92 24.73 8.52
CA SER A 73 8.46 24.67 8.47
C SER A 73 7.97 23.22 8.54
N ALA A 74 6.70 23.00 8.93
CA ALA A 74 6.08 21.69 8.82
C ALA A 74 5.77 21.28 7.37
N SER A 75 6.34 21.97 6.38
CA SER A 75 6.17 21.72 4.95
C SER A 75 7.47 21.26 4.31
N LEU A 76 7.37 20.25 3.44
CA LEU A 76 8.50 19.73 2.69
C LEU A 76 8.58 20.41 1.32
N GLY A 77 9.68 21.12 1.05
CA GLY A 77 9.92 21.81 -0.21
C GLY A 77 10.61 20.92 -1.24
N CYS A 78 10.07 20.86 -2.46
CA CYS A 78 10.67 20.16 -3.60
C CYS A 78 10.83 21.09 -4.81
N VAL A 79 11.95 21.00 -5.51
CA VAL A 79 12.23 21.82 -6.69
C VAL A 79 11.49 21.27 -7.90
N SER A 80 10.69 22.12 -8.56
CA SER A 80 9.98 21.75 -9.78
C SER A 80 10.90 21.78 -11.01
N MET A 81 10.86 20.71 -11.81
CA MET A 81 11.53 20.59 -13.11
C MET A 81 10.54 20.18 -14.21
N ALA A 82 10.96 20.28 -15.48
CA ALA A 82 10.12 19.95 -16.62
C ALA A 82 9.58 18.49 -16.62
N ALA A 83 10.28 17.57 -15.95
CA ALA A 83 9.95 16.14 -15.90
C ALA A 83 9.41 15.64 -14.56
N GLY A 84 9.25 16.51 -13.54
CA GLY A 84 8.85 16.11 -12.19
C GLY A 84 9.48 17.00 -11.12
N TYR A 85 9.65 16.47 -9.90
CA TYR A 85 10.28 17.20 -8.80
C TYR A 85 11.59 16.55 -8.36
N ILE A 86 12.53 17.36 -7.88
CA ILE A 86 13.77 16.90 -7.24
C ILE A 86 13.97 17.53 -5.88
N ALA A 87 14.81 16.90 -5.08
CA ALA A 87 15.27 17.46 -3.83
C ALA A 87 16.13 18.71 -4.11
N PRO A 88 16.05 19.75 -3.26
CA PRO A 88 16.89 20.95 -3.39
C PRO A 88 18.38 20.64 -3.18
N ILE A 89 19.25 21.57 -3.56
CA ILE A 89 20.72 21.43 -3.45
C ILE A 89 21.14 21.14 -1.99
N SER A 90 20.57 21.84 -1.03
CA SER A 90 20.74 21.61 0.41
C SER A 90 19.60 20.75 0.97
N SER A 91 19.44 19.54 0.43
CA SER A 91 18.34 18.65 0.80
C SER A 91 18.54 17.85 2.08
N THR A 92 17.45 17.67 2.80
CA THR A 92 17.29 16.68 3.87
C THR A 92 17.07 15.28 3.31
N THR A 93 17.30 14.25 4.13
CA THR A 93 17.01 12.84 3.76
C THR A 93 15.54 12.66 3.35
N ASP A 94 14.63 13.34 4.03
CA ASP A 94 13.19 13.29 3.75
C ASP A 94 12.85 13.84 2.36
N GLN A 95 13.51 14.94 1.95
CA GLN A 95 13.35 15.51 0.61
C GLN A 95 13.90 14.57 -0.47
N GLN A 96 15.01 13.88 -0.21
CA GLN A 96 15.59 12.92 -1.15
C GLN A 96 14.68 11.70 -1.37
N ILE A 97 13.91 11.31 -0.36
CA ILE A 97 12.95 10.20 -0.46
C ILE A 97 11.67 10.65 -1.18
N VAL A 98 11.09 11.79 -0.78
CA VAL A 98 9.75 12.19 -1.23
C VAL A 98 9.77 12.88 -2.59
N CYS A 99 10.64 13.86 -2.81
CA CYS A 99 10.60 14.69 -4.02
C CYS A 99 10.63 13.92 -5.35
N PRO A 100 11.45 12.87 -5.56
CA PRO A 100 11.46 12.15 -6.84
C PRO A 100 10.20 11.32 -7.12
N THR A 101 9.34 11.11 -6.11
CA THR A 101 8.09 10.35 -6.24
C THR A 101 6.88 11.21 -6.63
N LEU A 102 7.10 12.52 -6.73
CA LEU A 102 6.06 13.51 -7.01
C LEU A 102 5.96 13.80 -8.51
N GLU A 103 4.74 14.08 -8.96
CA GLU A 103 4.40 14.53 -10.29
C GLU A 103 3.50 15.76 -10.24
N PRO A 104 3.55 16.63 -11.26
CA PRO A 104 2.70 17.80 -11.32
C PRO A 104 1.24 17.39 -11.46
N ALA A 105 0.35 17.97 -10.64
CA ALA A 105 -1.07 17.68 -10.69
C ALA A 105 -1.62 17.96 -12.10
N ARG A 106 -2.39 17.03 -12.63
CA ARG A 106 -3.02 17.15 -13.95
C ARG A 106 -4.53 17.10 -13.80
N ILE A 107 -5.19 18.17 -14.21
CA ILE A 107 -6.65 18.20 -14.37
C ILE A 107 -6.92 17.80 -15.83
N GLU A 108 -7.93 16.95 -16.05
CA GLU A 108 -8.28 16.46 -17.39
C GLU A 108 -8.44 17.62 -18.39
N GLY A 109 -7.78 17.53 -19.54
CA GLY A 109 -7.79 18.57 -20.57
C GLY A 109 -6.89 19.79 -20.30
N GLN A 110 -6.18 19.84 -19.17
CA GLN A 110 -5.33 20.97 -18.79
C GLN A 110 -3.84 20.63 -18.81
N THR A 111 -3.00 21.66 -18.97
CA THR A 111 -1.55 21.55 -18.80
C THR A 111 -1.22 21.19 -17.34
N PRO A 112 -0.20 20.35 -17.09
CA PRO A 112 0.20 20.01 -15.73
C PRO A 112 0.50 21.27 -14.92
N ASN A 113 0.06 21.30 -13.66
CA ASN A 113 0.36 22.40 -12.76
C ASN A 113 1.63 22.06 -11.94
N PRO A 114 2.80 22.65 -12.27
CA PRO A 114 4.08 22.36 -11.61
C PRO A 114 4.17 22.86 -10.16
N ALA A 115 3.13 23.53 -9.67
CA ALA A 115 3.12 24.07 -8.33
C ALA A 115 2.15 23.35 -7.38
N LEU A 116 1.42 22.35 -7.88
CA LEU A 116 0.76 21.35 -7.05
C LEU A 116 1.48 20.00 -7.20
N PRO A 117 2.39 19.64 -6.28
CA PRO A 117 2.99 18.32 -6.25
C PRO A 117 1.99 17.29 -5.75
N VAL A 118 1.81 16.21 -6.51
CA VAL A 118 1.01 15.04 -6.10
C VAL A 118 1.84 13.78 -6.24
N PHE A 119 1.58 12.77 -5.41
CA PHE A 119 2.23 11.47 -5.57
C PHE A 119 1.73 10.80 -6.85
N ARG A 120 2.64 10.20 -7.63
CA ARG A 120 2.29 9.43 -8.84
C ARG A 120 1.24 8.36 -8.55
N VAL A 121 1.36 7.69 -7.41
CA VAL A 121 0.44 6.65 -6.96
C VAL A 121 -0.07 7.01 -5.58
N GLN A 122 -1.38 6.88 -5.39
CA GLN A 122 -2.01 7.20 -4.12
C GLN A 122 -1.80 6.07 -3.12
N GLU A 123 -1.54 6.42 -1.86
CA GLU A 123 -1.22 5.47 -0.78
C GLU A 123 -2.26 4.34 -0.66
N TYR A 124 -3.54 4.65 -0.88
CA TYR A 124 -4.62 3.67 -0.81
C TYR A 124 -4.48 2.57 -1.87
N VAL A 125 -3.88 2.85 -3.03
CA VAL A 125 -3.71 1.88 -4.12
C VAL A 125 -2.73 0.80 -3.69
N TYR A 126 -1.60 1.20 -3.09
CA TYR A 126 -0.62 0.25 -2.56
C TYR A 126 -1.17 -0.51 -1.36
N GLN A 127 -1.86 0.16 -0.43
CA GLN A 127 -2.50 -0.51 0.71
C GLN A 127 -3.52 -1.56 0.24
N LEU A 128 -4.37 -1.22 -0.73
CA LEU A 128 -5.33 -2.15 -1.30
C LEU A 128 -4.64 -3.33 -2.00
N GLY A 129 -3.63 -3.04 -2.83
CA GLY A 129 -2.86 -4.07 -3.54
C GLY A 129 -2.17 -5.06 -2.60
N VAL A 130 -1.47 -4.55 -1.59
CA VAL A 130 -0.82 -5.39 -0.56
C VAL A 130 -1.85 -6.24 0.18
N THR A 131 -3.00 -5.66 0.55
CA THR A 131 -4.06 -6.40 1.25
C THR A 131 -4.63 -7.53 0.41
N ILE A 132 -4.90 -7.28 -0.88
CA ILE A 132 -5.42 -8.30 -1.79
C ILE A 132 -4.42 -9.45 -1.89
N ILE A 133 -3.13 -9.14 -2.08
CA ILE A 133 -2.07 -10.16 -2.17
C ILE A 133 -1.97 -10.98 -0.87
N CYS A 134 -1.92 -10.32 0.29
CA CYS A 134 -1.87 -10.99 1.59
C CYS A 134 -3.10 -11.87 1.82
N THR A 135 -4.30 -11.39 1.44
CA THR A 135 -5.54 -12.15 1.60
C THR A 135 -5.57 -13.39 0.71
N ILE A 136 -5.07 -13.29 -0.53
CA ILE A 136 -4.95 -14.44 -1.44
C ILE A 136 -3.97 -15.47 -0.88
N ILE A 137 -2.81 -15.03 -0.36
CA ILE A 137 -1.80 -15.94 0.19
C ILE A 137 -2.36 -16.66 1.43
N VAL A 138 -2.91 -15.92 2.40
CA VAL A 138 -3.46 -16.50 3.63
C VAL A 138 -4.67 -17.38 3.35
N GLY A 139 -5.57 -16.93 2.47
CA GLY A 139 -6.71 -17.72 2.01
C GLY A 139 -6.26 -19.02 1.32
N GLY A 140 -5.25 -18.94 0.46
CA GLY A 140 -4.66 -20.09 -0.21
C GLY A 140 -4.02 -21.09 0.77
N MET A 141 -3.25 -20.59 1.74
CA MET A 141 -2.67 -21.41 2.81
C MET A 141 -3.74 -22.09 3.67
N TYR A 142 -4.85 -21.39 3.97
CA TYR A 142 -5.96 -21.95 4.73
C TYR A 142 -6.65 -23.09 3.97
N VAL A 143 -6.97 -22.88 2.69
CA VAL A 143 -7.64 -23.88 1.84
C VAL A 143 -6.75 -25.11 1.66
N THR A 144 -5.47 -24.92 1.36
CA THR A 144 -4.51 -26.03 1.18
C THR A 144 -4.35 -26.84 2.47
N THR A 145 -4.21 -26.19 3.62
CA THR A 145 -4.12 -26.86 4.94
C THR A 145 -5.36 -27.70 5.23
N ARG A 146 -6.56 -27.15 5.01
CA ARG A 146 -7.83 -27.89 5.19
C ARG A 146 -7.94 -29.08 4.23
N PHE A 147 -7.52 -28.91 2.98
CA PHE A 147 -7.50 -29.99 2.00
C PHE A 147 -6.57 -31.12 2.42
N ILE A 148 -5.37 -30.80 2.91
CA ILE A 148 -4.40 -31.78 3.41
C ILE A 148 -4.98 -32.54 4.62
N ILE A 149 -5.50 -31.84 5.63
CA ILE A 149 -6.07 -32.45 6.84
C ILE A 149 -7.23 -33.39 6.48
N SER A 150 -8.17 -32.93 5.65
CA SER A 150 -9.31 -33.75 5.24
C SER A 150 -8.88 -35.03 4.51
N ARG A 151 -7.85 -34.95 3.66
CA ARG A 151 -7.29 -36.12 2.98
C ARG A 151 -6.62 -37.09 3.95
N PHE A 152 -5.87 -36.58 4.94
CA PHE A 152 -5.24 -37.41 5.96
C PHE A 152 -6.25 -38.14 6.85
N ILE A 153 -7.31 -37.45 7.29
CA ILE A 153 -8.38 -38.05 8.09
C ILE A 153 -9.07 -39.17 7.30
N ARG A 154 -9.41 -38.92 6.03
CA ARG A 154 -10.07 -39.92 5.19
C ARG A 154 -9.24 -41.19 5.00
N ARG A 155 -7.91 -41.04 4.87
CA ARG A 155 -6.97 -42.17 4.81
C ARG A 155 -6.95 -42.98 6.12
N LYS A 156 -6.95 -42.32 7.27
CA LYS A 156 -6.99 -43.02 8.57
C LYS A 156 -8.29 -43.81 8.79
N TYR A 157 -9.43 -43.26 8.41
CA TYR A 157 -10.71 -43.97 8.51
C TYR A 157 -10.77 -45.20 7.60
N SER A 158 -10.30 -45.08 6.35
CA SER A 158 -10.23 -46.24 5.45
C SER A 158 -9.29 -47.36 5.95
N GLN A 159 -8.28 -47.03 6.75
CA GLN A 159 -7.34 -48.01 7.28
C GLN A 159 -7.85 -48.72 8.55
N SER A 160 -8.73 -48.06 9.32
CA SER A 160 -9.37 -48.67 10.50
C SER A 160 -10.47 -49.65 10.09
N GLU A 161 -11.23 -49.32 9.06
CA GLU A 161 -12.29 -50.18 8.52
C GLU A 161 -11.74 -51.51 7.97
N VAL A 162 -10.52 -51.52 7.43
CA VAL A 162 -9.83 -52.75 6.98
C VAL A 162 -9.31 -53.58 8.15
N LEU A 163 -8.92 -52.94 9.27
CA LEU A 163 -8.40 -53.64 10.43
C LEU A 163 -9.51 -54.37 11.21
N ASP A 164 -10.67 -53.74 11.37
CA ASP A 164 -11.83 -54.36 12.04
C ASP A 164 -12.31 -55.62 11.29
N GLN A 165 -12.27 -55.61 9.96
CA GLN A 165 -12.63 -56.76 9.12
C GLN A 165 -11.70 -57.97 9.28
N GLN A 166 -10.49 -57.78 9.80
CA GLN A 166 -9.48 -58.82 9.94
C GLN A 166 -9.47 -59.48 11.34
N THR A 167 -10.09 -58.83 12.33
CA THR A 167 -10.25 -59.35 13.70
C THR A 167 -11.50 -60.21 13.92
N ASP A 168 -12.44 -60.22 12.98
CA ASP A 168 -13.66 -61.03 13.03
C ASP A 168 -13.51 -62.43 12.36
N LEU A 169 -12.29 -62.81 11.99
CA LEU A 169 -11.91 -64.15 11.48
C LEU A 169 -11.04 -64.89 12.50
#